data_AF-A0A554S4W5-F1
#
_entry.id   AF-A0A554S4W5-F1
#
_cell.length_a   1.000
_cell.length_b   1.000
_cell.length_c   1.000
_cell.angle_alpha   90.00
_cell.angle_beta   90.00
_cell.angle_gamma   90.00
#
_symmetry.space_group_name_H-M   'P 1'
#
loop_
_entity.id
_entity.type
_entity.pdbx_description
1 polymer ?
#
loop_
_entity_poly.entity_id
_entity_poly.type
_entity_poly.pdbx_seq_one_letter_code
_entity_poly.pdbx_strand_id
1 'polypeptide(L)'
;MKLQRVMAAGAALLAVSMSFAAPPTFSKEEQRLRKAVDDAEMCFHFAGEFNGDGSAHDKEVARQQRQHCGKEGQQLVLRAYRKNPQDTRLYPAVLRLDGLMPGLTLPAAEKARLCAVAKTELACP
;
A
#
# COMPACT_ATOMS: atom_id res chain seq x y z
N MET A 1 53.02 17.25 -38.53
CA MET A 1 51.82 16.46 -38.88
C MET A 1 51.74 15.24 -37.96
N LYS A 2 50.53 14.96 -37.45
CA LYS A 2 50.01 13.70 -36.87
C LYS A 2 50.49 13.22 -35.49
N LEU A 3 49.51 13.28 -34.57
CA LEU A 3 49.32 12.46 -33.37
C LEU A 3 49.54 10.96 -33.63
N GLN A 4 49.98 10.21 -32.60
CA GLN A 4 49.12 9.22 -31.94
C GLN A 4 49.74 8.65 -30.64
N ARG A 5 48.86 8.57 -29.63
CA ARG A 5 48.96 7.84 -28.34
C ARG A 5 49.11 6.32 -28.63
N VAL A 6 49.53 5.45 -27.72
CA VAL A 6 48.68 4.83 -26.67
C VAL A 6 49.59 4.21 -25.60
N MET A 7 49.40 4.62 -24.34
CA MET A 7 49.90 3.88 -23.18
C MET A 7 49.01 2.66 -22.94
N ALA A 8 49.63 1.49 -22.93
CA ALA A 8 49.08 0.29 -22.33
C ALA A 8 49.44 0.28 -20.84
N ALA A 9 48.45 0.18 -19.95
CA ALA A 9 48.54 -0.52 -18.67
C ALA A 9 47.31 -0.21 -17.80
N GLY A 10 46.77 -1.23 -17.16
CA GLY A 10 45.97 -1.07 -15.94
C GLY A 10 44.51 -1.47 -16.05
N ALA A 11 44.21 -2.71 -16.45
CA ALA A 11 42.93 -3.32 -16.12
C ALA A 11 42.91 -3.64 -14.62
N ALA A 12 42.48 -2.67 -13.80
CA ALA A 12 42.15 -2.90 -12.40
C ALA A 12 40.78 -3.58 -12.31
N LEU A 13 40.79 -4.88 -12.03
CA LEU A 13 39.59 -5.66 -11.73
C LEU A 13 39.01 -5.19 -10.38
N LEU A 14 37.99 -4.34 -10.44
CA LEU A 14 37.14 -4.02 -9.30
C LEU A 14 36.26 -5.23 -8.97
N ALA A 15 36.76 -6.10 -8.09
CA ALA A 15 35.94 -7.11 -7.44
C ALA A 15 34.99 -6.42 -6.45
N VAL A 16 33.80 -6.04 -6.92
CA VAL A 16 32.68 -5.63 -6.07
C VAL A 16 32.17 -6.88 -5.35
N SER A 17 32.51 -7.01 -4.08
CA SER A 17 31.92 -7.97 -3.17
C SER A 17 30.43 -7.64 -2.98
N MET A 18 29.58 -8.35 -3.72
CA MET A 18 28.14 -8.38 -3.50
C MET A 18 27.88 -9.10 -2.17
N SER A 19 27.91 -8.36 -1.06
CA SER A 19 27.34 -8.83 0.19
C SER A 19 25.84 -9.03 -0.02
N PHE A 20 25.41 -10.29 -0.11
CA PHE A 20 24.01 -10.67 -0.03
C PHE A 20 23.52 -10.36 1.39
N ALA A 21 23.11 -9.12 1.62
CA ALA A 21 22.37 -8.77 2.81
C ALA A 21 21.09 -9.63 2.83
N ALA A 22 20.92 -10.42 3.89
CA ALA A 22 19.64 -11.07 4.16
C ALA A 22 18.53 -10.00 4.03
N PRO A 23 17.39 -10.32 3.40
CA PRO A 23 16.32 -9.34 3.23
C PRO A 23 15.99 -8.75 4.60
N PRO A 24 15.94 -7.41 4.73
CA PRO A 24 15.70 -6.77 6.01
C PRO A 24 14.41 -7.32 6.60
N THR A 25 14.49 -7.93 7.78
CA THR A 25 13.30 -8.35 8.51
C THR A 25 12.52 -7.09 8.89
N PHE A 26 11.30 -6.97 8.36
CA PHE A 26 10.45 -5.81 8.60
C PHE A 26 10.26 -5.55 10.09
N SER A 27 10.31 -4.27 10.50
CA SER A 27 10.06 -3.90 11.88
C SER A 27 8.64 -4.33 12.31
N LYS A 28 8.42 -4.53 13.61
CA LYS A 28 7.07 -4.86 14.12
C LYS A 28 6.02 -3.84 13.70
N GLU A 29 6.41 -2.57 13.58
CA GLU A 29 5.52 -1.50 13.10
C GLU A 29 5.20 -1.65 11.62
N GLU A 30 6.18 -2.01 10.80
CA GLU A 30 5.97 -2.24 9.38
C GLU A 30 5.09 -3.47 9.13
N GLN A 31 5.23 -4.53 9.92
CA GLN A 31 4.34 -5.70 9.85
C GLN A 31 2.90 -5.34 10.22
N ARG A 32 2.69 -4.54 11.26
CA ARG A 32 1.36 -4.06 11.66
C ARG A 32 0.74 -3.19 10.58
N LEU A 33 1.52 -2.30 9.97
CA LEU A 33 1.05 -1.44 8.89
C LEU A 33 0.67 -2.27 7.65
N ARG A 34 1.47 -3.27 7.28
CA ARG A 34 1.14 -4.20 6.19
C ARG A 34 -0.17 -4.92 6.43
N LYS A 35 -0.34 -5.50 7.62
CA LYS A 35 -1.60 -6.13 7.99
C LYS A 35 -2.78 -5.16 7.90
N ALA A 36 -2.60 -3.91 8.36
CA ALA A 36 -3.66 -2.91 8.28
C ALA A 36 -4.01 -2.50 6.83
N VAL A 37 -3.03 -2.50 5.93
CA VAL A 37 -3.25 -2.31 4.49
C VAL A 37 -4.04 -3.49 3.90
N ASP A 38 -3.67 -4.72 4.24
CA ASP A 38 -4.38 -5.93 3.79
C ASP A 38 -5.82 -5.97 4.35
N ASP A 39 -6.00 -5.62 5.62
CA ASP A 39 -7.30 -5.55 6.26
C ASP A 39 -8.20 -4.47 5.62
N ALA A 40 -7.63 -3.34 5.18
CA ALA A 40 -8.38 -2.32 4.44
C ALA A 40 -8.88 -2.85 3.08
N GLU A 41 -8.11 -3.70 2.42
CA GLU A 41 -8.53 -4.39 1.20
C GLU A 41 -9.69 -5.34 1.45
N MET A 42 -9.54 -6.25 2.43
CA MET A 42 -10.58 -7.21 2.75
C MET A 42 -11.85 -6.52 3.26
N CYS A 43 -11.71 -5.47 4.06
CA CYS A 43 -12.86 -4.67 4.51
C CYS A 43 -13.63 -4.07 3.33
N PHE A 44 -12.92 -3.49 2.36
CA PHE A 44 -13.54 -2.94 1.16
C PHE A 44 -14.22 -3.99 0.28
N HIS A 45 -13.58 -5.15 0.11
CA HIS A 45 -14.16 -6.27 -0.61
C HIS A 45 -15.50 -6.70 0.01
N PHE A 46 -15.53 -7.00 1.31
CA PHE A 46 -16.75 -7.45 1.98
C PHE A 46 -17.80 -6.35 2.17
N ALA A 47 -17.42 -5.08 2.18
CA ALA A 47 -18.38 -3.97 2.19
C ALA A 47 -19.24 -3.95 0.91
N GLY A 48 -18.69 -4.38 -0.22
CA GLY A 48 -19.41 -4.49 -1.49
C GLY A 48 -20.30 -5.73 -1.61
N GLU A 49 -20.14 -6.73 -0.74
CA GLU A 49 -20.90 -8.00 -0.80
C GLU A 49 -22.15 -8.02 0.09
N PHE A 50 -22.24 -7.13 1.08
CA PHE A 50 -23.33 -7.14 2.05
C PHE A 50 -24.64 -6.62 1.45
N ASN A 51 -25.65 -7.47 1.33
CA ASN A 51 -26.93 -7.12 0.69
C ASN A 51 -28.09 -6.91 1.67
N GLY A 52 -27.93 -7.29 2.94
CA GLY A 52 -28.92 -7.11 4.01
C GLY A 52 -30.10 -8.09 3.97
N ASP A 53 -29.99 -9.21 3.25
CA ASP A 53 -31.04 -10.21 3.07
C ASP A 53 -31.11 -11.24 4.23
N GLY A 54 -30.14 -11.21 5.15
CA GLY A 54 -30.08 -12.11 6.30
C GLY A 54 -29.74 -13.56 5.96
N SER A 55 -29.28 -13.82 4.73
CA SER A 55 -28.82 -15.12 4.26
C SER A 55 -27.62 -15.63 5.05
N ALA A 56 -27.29 -16.91 4.86
CA ALA A 56 -26.05 -17.47 5.39
C ALA A 56 -24.80 -16.73 4.87
N HIS A 57 -24.86 -16.25 3.62
CA HIS A 57 -23.79 -15.47 3.02
C HIS A 57 -23.64 -14.12 3.74
N ASP A 58 -24.71 -13.37 3.95
CA ASP A 58 -24.68 -12.11 4.69
C ASP A 58 -24.15 -12.25 6.11
N LYS A 59 -24.48 -13.35 6.80
CA LYS A 59 -23.92 -13.65 8.12
C LYS A 59 -22.41 -13.86 8.08
N GLU A 60 -21.91 -14.52 7.04
CA GLU A 60 -20.48 -14.72 6.83
C GLU A 60 -19.78 -13.40 6.46
N VAL A 61 -20.36 -12.61 5.55
CA VAL A 61 -19.86 -11.27 5.19
C VAL A 61 -19.78 -10.39 6.45
N ALA A 62 -20.81 -10.38 7.30
CA ALA A 62 -20.80 -9.64 8.56
C ALA A 62 -19.71 -10.13 9.53
N ARG A 63 -19.42 -11.45 9.56
CA ARG A 63 -18.31 -12.01 10.36
C ARG A 63 -16.96 -11.51 9.85
N GLN A 64 -16.77 -11.52 8.54
CA GLN A 64 -15.53 -11.08 7.88
C GLN A 64 -15.31 -9.57 8.05
N GLN A 65 -16.36 -8.77 7.91
CA GLN A 65 -16.29 -7.33 8.19
C GLN A 65 -15.86 -7.05 9.63
N ARG A 66 -16.36 -7.79 10.63
CA ARG A 66 -15.91 -7.63 12.03
C ARG A 66 -14.43 -7.96 12.23
N GLN A 67 -13.89 -8.87 11.42
CA GLN A 67 -12.49 -9.29 11.48
C GLN A 67 -11.54 -8.27 10.83
N HIS A 68 -11.95 -7.67 9.71
CA HIS A 68 -11.08 -6.84 8.88
C HIS A 68 -11.36 -5.32 8.97
N CYS A 69 -12.57 -4.89 9.29
CA CYS A 69 -12.93 -3.47 9.40
C CYS A 69 -12.62 -2.88 10.79
N GLY A 70 -11.41 -3.13 11.30
CA GLY A 70 -10.97 -2.67 12.62
C GLY A 70 -10.52 -1.21 12.64
N LYS A 71 -11.12 -0.39 13.53
CA LYS A 71 -10.82 1.05 13.64
C LYS A 71 -9.33 1.37 13.85
N GLU A 72 -8.63 0.59 14.67
CA GLU A 72 -7.21 0.84 14.97
C GLU A 72 -6.32 0.65 13.73
N GLY A 73 -6.55 -0.42 12.95
CA GLY A 73 -5.82 -0.66 11.71
C GLY A 73 -6.08 0.42 10.67
N GLN A 74 -7.35 0.80 10.50
CA GLN A 74 -7.74 1.90 9.60
C GLN A 74 -7.06 3.22 9.99
N GLN A 75 -7.04 3.55 11.29
CA GLN A 75 -6.33 4.73 11.80
C GLN A 75 -4.81 4.65 11.61
N LEU A 76 -4.23 3.46 11.71
CA LEU A 76 -2.80 3.24 11.46
C LEU A 76 -2.44 3.57 10.01
N VAL A 77 -3.23 3.10 9.04
CA VAL A 77 -3.05 3.42 7.61
C VAL A 77 -3.10 4.93 7.39
N LEU A 78 -4.10 5.60 7.94
CA LEU A 78 -4.26 7.05 7.77
C LEU A 78 -3.16 7.85 8.45
N ARG A 79 -2.70 7.42 9.62
CA ARG A 79 -1.58 8.06 10.32
C ARG A 79 -0.29 7.91 9.51
N ALA A 80 -0.04 6.71 8.95
CA ALA A 80 1.11 6.46 8.10
C ALA A 80 1.07 7.34 6.83
N TYR A 81 -0.10 7.41 6.18
CA TYR A 81 -0.30 8.27 5.01
C TYR A 81 -0.12 9.75 5.32
N ARG A 82 -0.68 10.26 6.42
CA ARG A 82 -0.49 11.65 6.85
C ARG A 82 0.96 11.99 7.17
N LYS A 83 1.71 11.03 7.72
CA LYS A 83 3.15 11.18 8.03
C LYS A 83 3.99 11.20 6.74
N ASN A 84 3.62 10.42 5.74
CA ASN A 84 4.31 10.38 4.45
C ASN A 84 3.29 10.30 3.28
N PRO A 85 2.72 11.44 2.84
CA PRO A 85 1.67 11.46 1.82
C PRO A 85 2.16 11.11 0.41
N GLN A 86 3.48 10.98 0.24
CA GLN A 86 4.13 10.55 -1.00
C GLN A 86 4.34 9.03 -1.06
N ASP A 87 4.03 8.28 0.01
CA ASP A 87 4.13 6.82 -0.01
C ASP A 87 2.98 6.21 -0.82
N THR A 88 3.26 5.97 -2.11
CA THR A 88 2.28 5.44 -3.07
C THR A 88 1.75 4.06 -2.70
N ARG A 89 2.47 3.29 -1.86
CA ARG A 89 2.04 1.97 -1.38
C ARG A 89 0.79 2.05 -0.50
N LEU A 90 0.55 3.21 0.13
CA LEU A 90 -0.60 3.43 1.00
C LEU A 90 -1.85 3.89 0.24
N TYR A 91 -1.71 4.34 -1.01
CA TYR A 91 -2.82 4.96 -1.73
C TYR A 91 -4.00 4.02 -1.94
N PRO A 92 -3.81 2.74 -2.36
CA PRO A 92 -4.91 1.79 -2.46
C PRO A 92 -5.71 1.66 -1.16
N ALA A 93 -5.01 1.53 -0.02
CA ALA A 93 -5.66 1.38 1.27
C ALA A 93 -6.42 2.66 1.67
N VAL A 94 -5.82 3.84 1.47
CA VAL A 94 -6.48 5.12 1.77
C VAL A 94 -7.74 5.32 0.92
N LEU A 95 -7.67 5.01 -0.38
CA LEU A 95 -8.81 5.09 -1.30
C LEU A 95 -9.92 4.10 -0.93
N ARG A 96 -9.57 2.88 -0.53
CA ARG A 96 -10.55 1.87 -0.09
C ARG A 96 -11.21 2.22 1.23
N LEU A 97 -10.54 2.96 2.11
CA LEU A 97 -11.13 3.43 3.36
C LEU A 97 -12.06 4.64 3.18
N ASP A 98 -11.93 5.37 2.07
CA ASP A 98 -12.79 6.51 1.73
C ASP A 98 -14.26 6.06 1.65
N GLY A 99 -15.11 6.65 2.49
CA GLY A 99 -16.52 6.27 2.60
C GLY A 99 -16.81 5.02 3.43
N LEU A 100 -15.82 4.18 3.75
CA LEU A 100 -15.99 3.04 4.65
C LEU A 100 -15.69 3.37 6.11
N MET A 101 -14.73 4.26 6.37
CA MET A 101 -14.43 4.68 7.74
C MET A 101 -15.29 5.89 8.12
N PRO A 102 -16.08 5.83 9.21
CA PRO A 102 -16.85 6.97 9.68
C PRO A 102 -15.96 8.20 9.91
N GLY A 103 -16.30 9.32 9.29
CA GLY A 103 -15.55 10.58 9.38
C GLY A 103 -14.34 10.67 8.46
N LEU A 104 -14.10 9.68 7.59
CA LEU A 104 -13.18 9.81 6.47
C LEU A 104 -13.95 10.11 5.18
N THR A 105 -13.68 11.28 4.64
CA THR A 105 -14.11 11.66 3.29
C THR A 105 -12.96 12.41 2.67
N LEU A 106 -12.34 11.81 1.66
CA LEU A 106 -11.24 12.45 0.94
C LEU A 106 -11.78 13.63 0.12
N PRO A 107 -11.13 14.80 0.17
CA PRO A 107 -11.41 15.87 -0.77
C PRO A 107 -11.27 15.38 -2.21
N ALA A 108 -12.14 15.84 -3.12
CA ALA A 108 -12.15 15.39 -4.51
C ALA A 108 -10.77 15.51 -5.20
N ALA A 109 -10.05 16.60 -4.96
CA ALA A 109 -8.71 16.81 -5.49
C ALA A 109 -7.68 15.80 -4.94
N GLU A 110 -7.79 15.44 -3.67
CA GLU A 110 -6.94 14.43 -3.06
C GLU A 110 -7.27 13.05 -3.64
N LYS A 111 -8.54 12.68 -3.71
CA LYS A 111 -8.99 11.42 -4.32
C LYS A 111 -8.49 11.29 -5.76
N ALA A 112 -8.66 12.32 -6.59
CA ALA A 112 -8.16 12.34 -7.96
C ALA A 112 -6.64 12.15 -8.06
N ARG A 113 -5.88 12.81 -7.17
CA ARG A 113 -4.42 12.66 -7.09
C ARG A 113 -4.01 11.23 -6.75
N LEU A 114 -4.68 10.61 -5.77
CA LEU A 114 -4.39 9.22 -5.40
C LEU A 114 -4.77 8.27 -6.55
N CYS A 115 -5.93 8.48 -7.18
CA CYS A 115 -6.42 7.66 -8.29
C CYS A 115 -5.56 7.74 -9.56
N ALA A 116 -4.92 8.88 -9.82
CA ALA A 116 -3.99 9.01 -10.94
C ALA A 116 -2.75 8.09 -10.81
N VAL A 117 -2.46 7.60 -9.60
CA VAL A 117 -1.30 6.76 -9.29
C VAL A 117 -1.71 5.34 -8.91
N ALA A 118 -2.79 5.21 -8.13
CA ALA A 118 -3.30 3.94 -7.67
C ALA A 118 -4.06 3.24 -8.81
N LYS A 119 -3.55 2.08 -9.25
CA LYS A 119 -4.21 1.21 -10.22
C LYS A 119 -5.36 0.42 -9.57
N THR A 120 -6.31 1.11 -8.93
CA THR A 120 -7.43 0.49 -8.20
C THR A 120 -8.76 0.87 -8.84
N GLU A 121 -9.16 0.14 -9.88
CA GLU A 121 -10.34 0.44 -10.70
C GLU A 121 -11.64 0.54 -9.89
N LEU A 122 -11.78 -0.26 -8.83
CA LEU A 122 -13.00 -0.25 -7.99
C LEU A 122 -13.11 0.99 -7.07
N ALA A 123 -11.99 1.59 -6.67
CA ALA A 123 -12.00 2.78 -5.79
C ALA A 123 -11.85 4.10 -6.58
N CYS A 124 -11.51 3.98 -7.87
CA CYS A 124 -11.19 5.07 -8.79
C CYS A 124 -11.99 4.89 -10.08
N PRO A 125 -13.27 5.32 -10.11
CA PRO A 125 -14.09 5.30 -11.31
C PRO A 125 -13.64 6.34 -12.35
#